data_AF-A0A8J9SZ88-F1
#
_entry.id   AF-A0A8J9SZ88-F1
#
_cell.length_a   1.000
_cell.length_b   1.000
_cell.length_c   1.000
_cell.angle_alpha   90.00
_cell.angle_beta   90.00
_cell.angle_gamma   90.00
#
_symmetry.space_group_name_H-M   'P 1'
#
loop_
_entity.id
_entity.type
_entity.pdbx_description
1 polymer ?
#
loop_
_entity_poly.entity_id
_entity_poly.type
_entity_poly.pdbx_seq_one_letter_code
_entity_poly.pdbx_strand_id
1 'polypeptide(L)'
;SLGLLTDTELARMNEINLDHGGSCNRELIAWCLMEIQHAKSEKLLDPELANTFRTQILQLRASIGQLYNAADLPIPFFYIHFITLLTALYLPLQAISAALNAGTGDETHWTADLIAGLIVVLQSVFVIGLRTLGQKMSDPYGDDLIDLSVIHYVTFTWTMSNRVLESQFPESINWSDEQELKWQSKPLGSAWEPPKEMRTRAEDPQRSQFEAMHTKLGAV
;
A
#
# COMPACT_ATOMS: atom_id res chain seq x y z
N SER A 1 -16.74 -8.30 15.74
CA SER A 1 -16.39 -8.76 14.39
C SER A 1 -16.44 -7.56 13.45
N LEU A 2 -15.61 -7.50 12.41
CA LEU A 2 -15.57 -6.38 11.45
C LEU A 2 -16.78 -6.33 10.49
N GLY A 3 -17.76 -7.24 10.64
CA GLY A 3 -18.99 -7.24 9.82
C GLY A 3 -18.74 -7.47 8.33
N LEU A 4 -17.67 -8.18 7.96
CA LEU A 4 -17.29 -8.39 6.56
C LEU A 4 -18.12 -9.47 5.84
N LEU A 5 -18.73 -10.38 6.60
CA LEU A 5 -19.58 -11.45 6.10
C LEU A 5 -20.91 -11.41 6.84
N THR A 6 -21.98 -11.69 6.11
CA THR A 6 -23.30 -11.96 6.70
C THR A 6 -23.28 -13.29 7.46
N ASP A 7 -24.24 -13.49 8.37
CA ASP A 7 -24.33 -14.74 9.14
C ASP A 7 -24.50 -15.98 8.25
N THR A 8 -25.20 -15.81 7.13
CA THR A 8 -25.39 -16.87 6.11
C THR A 8 -24.11 -17.20 5.38
N GLU A 9 -23.33 -16.19 4.99
CA GLU A 9 -22.03 -16.39 4.33
C GLU A 9 -21.03 -17.01 5.29
N LEU A 10 -21.01 -16.57 6.55
CA LEU A 10 -20.16 -17.13 7.59
C LEU A 10 -20.47 -18.60 7.85
N ALA A 11 -21.75 -18.98 7.90
CA ALA A 11 -22.16 -20.38 8.04
C ALA A 11 -21.60 -21.23 6.89
N ARG A 12 -21.71 -20.76 5.65
CA ARG A 12 -21.15 -21.44 4.48
C ARG A 12 -19.62 -21.52 4.52
N MET A 13 -18.95 -20.47 4.99
CA MET A 13 -17.49 -20.46 5.14
C MET A 13 -17.02 -21.46 6.21
N ASN A 14 -17.78 -21.64 7.28
CA ASN A 14 -17.48 -22.65 8.30
C ASN A 14 -17.58 -24.08 7.76
N GLU A 15 -18.53 -24.36 6.86
CA GLU A 15 -18.65 -25.68 6.21
C GLU A 15 -17.40 -26.07 5.40
N ILE A 16 -16.72 -25.08 4.81
CA ILE A 16 -15.53 -25.28 3.97
C ILE A 16 -14.21 -25.15 4.74
N ASN A 17 -14.27 -25.15 6.08
CA ASN A 17 -13.14 -24.96 7.00
C ASN A 17 -12.42 -23.63 6.78
N LEU A 18 -13.09 -22.52 7.13
CA LEU A 18 -12.57 -21.15 7.08
C LEU A 18 -11.12 -21.03 7.58
N ASP A 19 -10.78 -21.75 8.65
CA ASP A 19 -9.48 -21.65 9.34
C ASP A 19 -8.35 -22.45 8.68
N HIS A 20 -8.63 -23.24 7.63
CA HIS A 20 -7.63 -24.10 6.99
C HIS A 20 -7.38 -23.74 5.52
N GLY A 21 -6.20 -23.14 5.29
CA GLY A 21 -5.62 -22.96 3.96
C GLY A 21 -6.23 -21.84 3.13
N GLY A 22 -6.23 -22.02 1.80
CA GLY A 22 -6.72 -21.02 0.83
C GLY A 22 -8.15 -21.28 0.33
N SER A 23 -8.91 -22.19 0.95
CA SER A 23 -10.23 -22.60 0.44
C SER A 23 -11.27 -21.48 0.51
N CYS A 24 -11.29 -20.72 1.61
CA CYS A 24 -12.17 -19.58 1.79
C CYS A 24 -11.98 -18.50 0.71
N ASN A 25 -10.74 -18.13 0.40
CA ASN A 25 -10.48 -17.09 -0.61
C ASN A 25 -10.95 -17.53 -2.01
N ARG A 26 -10.87 -18.83 -2.34
CA ARG A 26 -11.29 -19.36 -3.64
C ARG A 26 -12.80 -19.35 -3.76
N GLU A 27 -13.50 -19.66 -2.67
CA GLU A 27 -14.96 -19.63 -2.61
C GLU A 27 -15.47 -18.19 -2.80
N LEU A 28 -14.91 -17.20 -2.09
CA LEU A 28 -15.30 -15.79 -2.24
C LEU A 28 -15.06 -15.28 -3.66
N ILE A 29 -13.92 -15.62 -4.27
CA ILE A 29 -13.64 -15.27 -5.67
C ILE A 29 -14.64 -15.93 -6.62
N ALA A 30 -15.05 -17.17 -6.35
CA ALA A 30 -16.06 -17.86 -7.15
C ALA A 30 -17.42 -17.14 -7.05
N TRP A 31 -17.82 -16.70 -5.86
CA TRP A 31 -19.05 -15.92 -5.67
C TRP A 31 -19.01 -14.61 -6.45
N CYS A 32 -17.90 -13.86 -6.41
CA CYS A 32 -17.74 -12.65 -7.23
C CYS A 32 -17.89 -12.94 -8.73
N LEU A 33 -17.32 -14.03 -9.24
CA LEU A 33 -17.45 -14.42 -10.64
C LEU A 33 -18.90 -14.82 -11.00
N MET A 34 -19.61 -15.48 -10.08
CA MET A 34 -21.02 -15.83 -10.24
C MET A 34 -21.90 -14.59 -10.27
N GLU A 35 -21.68 -13.60 -9.41
CA GLU A 35 -22.39 -12.32 -9.41
C GLU A 35 -22.24 -11.57 -10.74
N ILE A 36 -21.01 -11.49 -11.28
CA ILE A 36 -20.78 -10.87 -12.59
C ILE A 36 -21.51 -11.63 -13.71
N GLN A 37 -21.58 -12.97 -13.63
CA GLN A 37 -22.32 -13.78 -14.59
C GLN A 37 -23.83 -13.55 -14.46
N HIS A 38 -24.36 -13.44 -13.25
CA HIS A 38 -25.75 -13.15 -12.97
C HIS A 38 -26.15 -11.77 -13.52
N ALA A 39 -25.41 -10.72 -13.16
CA ALA A 39 -25.64 -9.35 -13.64
C ALA A 39 -25.54 -9.23 -15.17
N LYS A 40 -24.66 -10.02 -15.82
CA LYS A 40 -24.62 -10.13 -17.29
C LYS A 40 -25.91 -10.76 -17.84
N SER A 41 -26.40 -11.83 -17.21
CA SER A 41 -27.61 -12.54 -17.67
C SER A 41 -28.87 -11.67 -17.53
N GLU A 42 -28.92 -10.82 -16.50
CA GLU A 42 -29.98 -9.83 -16.28
C GLU A 42 -29.83 -8.56 -17.13
N LYS A 43 -28.80 -8.48 -17.96
CA LYS A 43 -28.47 -7.32 -18.82
C LYS A 43 -28.21 -6.03 -18.03
N LEU A 44 -27.74 -6.14 -16.79
CA LEU A 44 -27.27 -5.00 -15.99
C LEU A 44 -25.84 -4.59 -16.37
N LEU A 45 -25.09 -5.47 -17.03
CA LEU A 45 -23.71 -5.26 -17.47
C LEU A 45 -23.55 -5.53 -18.96
N ASP A 46 -22.79 -4.66 -19.61
CA ASP A 46 -22.31 -4.87 -20.97
C ASP A 46 -21.31 -6.07 -21.02
N PRO A 47 -21.29 -6.88 -22.10
CA PRO A 47 -20.39 -8.01 -22.22
C PRO A 47 -18.89 -7.66 -22.12
N GLU A 48 -18.47 -6.51 -22.64
CA GLU A 48 -17.09 -6.05 -22.58
C GLU A 48 -16.70 -5.69 -21.14
N LEU A 49 -17.57 -4.92 -20.47
CA LEU A 49 -17.37 -4.54 -19.07
C LEU A 49 -17.35 -5.77 -18.15
N ALA A 50 -18.22 -6.76 -18.40
CA ALA A 50 -18.23 -8.01 -17.65
C ALA A 50 -16.92 -8.81 -17.81
N ASN A 51 -16.30 -8.78 -18.99
CA ASN A 51 -14.99 -9.41 -19.20
C ASN A 51 -13.86 -8.65 -18.49
N THR A 52 -13.93 -7.33 -18.46
CA THR A 52 -12.99 -6.50 -17.68
C THR A 52 -13.08 -6.84 -16.19
N PHE A 53 -14.27 -6.90 -15.61
CA PHE A 53 -14.46 -7.31 -14.22
C PHE A 53 -13.91 -8.71 -13.93
N ARG A 54 -14.19 -9.70 -14.78
CA ARG A 54 -13.63 -11.06 -14.64
C ARG A 54 -12.11 -11.05 -14.61
N THR A 55 -11.49 -10.27 -15.48
CA THR A 55 -10.03 -10.17 -15.56
C THR A 55 -9.45 -9.59 -14.27
N GLN A 56 -10.05 -8.52 -13.75
CA GLN A 56 -9.64 -7.89 -12.49
C GLN A 56 -9.83 -8.82 -11.29
N ILE A 57 -10.94 -9.57 -11.22
CA ILE A 57 -11.18 -10.57 -10.17
C ILE A 57 -10.14 -11.71 -10.22
N LEU A 58 -9.80 -12.19 -11.42
CA LEU A 58 -8.76 -13.22 -11.57
C LEU A 58 -7.36 -12.69 -11.24
N GLN A 59 -7.09 -11.41 -11.52
CA GLN A 59 -5.86 -10.75 -11.11
C GLN A 59 -5.78 -10.65 -9.58
N LEU A 60 -6.86 -10.28 -8.90
CA LEU A 60 -6.96 -10.32 -7.44
C LEU A 60 -6.66 -11.73 -6.89
N ARG A 61 -7.28 -12.77 -7.48
CA ARG A 61 -6.99 -14.17 -7.12
C ARG A 61 -5.51 -14.51 -7.27
N ALA A 62 -4.87 -14.06 -8.34
CA ALA A 62 -3.45 -14.30 -8.58
C ALA A 62 -2.58 -13.60 -7.52
N SER A 63 -2.89 -12.35 -7.15
CA SER A 63 -2.19 -11.62 -6.09
C SER A 63 -2.34 -12.30 -4.72
N ILE A 64 -3.54 -12.75 -4.36
CA ILE A 64 -3.76 -13.52 -3.12
C ILE A 64 -2.96 -14.84 -3.17
N GLY A 65 -2.96 -15.54 -4.31
CA GLY A 65 -2.17 -16.76 -4.49
C GLY A 65 -0.66 -16.55 -4.31
N GLN A 66 -0.13 -15.41 -4.77
CA GLN A 66 1.27 -15.04 -4.53
C GLN A 66 1.57 -14.85 -3.04
N LEU A 67 0.64 -14.29 -2.27
CA LEU A 67 0.78 -14.13 -0.82
C LEU A 67 0.87 -15.49 -0.11
N TYR A 68 -0.02 -16.42 -0.44
CA TYR A 68 0.05 -17.79 0.10
C TYR A 68 1.35 -18.49 -0.28
N ASN A 69 1.76 -18.40 -1.55
CA ASN A 69 3.03 -18.98 -1.97
C ASN A 69 4.22 -18.37 -1.21
N ALA A 70 4.21 -17.07 -0.94
CA ALA A 70 5.27 -16.42 -0.16
C ALA A 70 5.28 -16.90 1.29
N ALA A 71 4.12 -17.11 1.91
CA ALA A 71 4.01 -17.64 3.27
C ALA A 71 4.34 -19.15 3.37
N ASP A 72 3.96 -19.94 2.36
CA ASP A 72 4.16 -21.40 2.32
C ASP A 72 5.58 -21.83 1.94
N LEU A 73 6.43 -20.89 1.48
CA LEU A 73 7.86 -21.13 1.25
C LEU A 73 8.70 -20.52 2.39
N PRO A 74 8.71 -21.14 3.58
CA PRO A 74 9.57 -20.67 4.66
C PRO A 74 11.04 -20.82 4.25
N ILE A 75 11.87 -19.90 4.74
CA ILE A 75 13.32 -20.01 4.59
C ILE A 75 13.74 -21.39 5.12
N PRO A 76 14.49 -22.19 4.33
CA PRO A 76 14.89 -23.52 4.76
C PRO A 76 15.55 -23.48 6.14
N PHE A 77 15.06 -24.28 7.08
CA PHE A 77 15.53 -24.33 8.46
C PHE A 77 17.07 -24.39 8.57
N PHE A 78 17.69 -25.19 7.68
CA PHE A 78 19.13 -25.32 7.59
C PHE A 78 19.85 -23.98 7.35
N TYR A 79 19.30 -23.10 6.52
CA TYR A 79 19.91 -21.81 6.18
C TYR A 79 20.03 -20.89 7.41
N ILE A 80 18.98 -20.83 8.22
CA ILE A 80 18.95 -20.02 9.46
C ILE A 80 20.02 -20.52 10.45
N HIS A 81 20.12 -21.85 10.61
CA HIS A 81 21.09 -22.47 11.51
C HIS A 81 22.52 -22.30 11.00
N PHE A 82 22.72 -22.43 9.70
CA PHE A 82 24.03 -22.26 9.06
C PHE A 82 24.55 -20.84 9.21
N ILE A 83 23.73 -19.81 8.97
CA ILE A 83 24.11 -18.41 9.20
C ILE A 83 24.41 -18.15 10.68
N THR A 84 23.59 -18.71 11.57
CA THR A 84 23.81 -18.58 13.02
C THR A 84 25.16 -19.18 13.42
N LEU A 85 25.48 -20.38 12.94
CA LEU A 85 26.76 -21.03 13.19
C LEU A 85 27.93 -20.22 12.61
N LEU A 86 27.81 -19.73 11.38
CA LEU A 86 28.85 -18.91 10.75
C LEU A 86 29.13 -17.63 11.54
N THR A 87 28.09 -16.91 11.97
CA THR A 87 28.26 -15.71 12.81
C THR A 87 28.85 -16.03 14.19
N ALA A 88 28.44 -17.15 14.80
CA ALA A 88 28.98 -17.60 16.08
C ALA A 88 30.46 -18.00 16.02
N LEU A 89 30.95 -18.46 14.87
CA LEU A 89 32.37 -18.76 14.65
C LEU A 89 33.15 -17.52 14.21
N TYR A 90 32.59 -16.70 13.33
CA TYR A 90 33.26 -15.53 12.77
C TYR A 90 33.62 -14.48 13.83
N LEU A 91 32.71 -14.16 14.75
CA LEU A 91 32.93 -13.11 15.75
C LEU A 91 34.09 -13.43 16.71
N PRO A 92 34.18 -14.64 17.31
CA PRO A 92 35.34 -15.02 18.11
C PRO A 92 36.65 -15.05 17.32
N LEU A 93 36.65 -15.59 16.08
CA LEU A 93 37.85 -15.59 15.24
C LEU A 93 38.33 -14.17 14.94
N GLN A 94 37.41 -13.24 14.66
CA GLN A 94 37.73 -11.84 14.43
C GLN A 94 38.28 -11.17 15.69
N ALA A 95 37.72 -11.47 16.87
CA ALA A 95 38.21 -10.95 18.14
C ALA A 95 39.64 -11.45 18.45
N ILE A 96 39.91 -12.73 18.21
CA ILE A 96 41.26 -13.30 18.37
C ILE A 96 42.25 -12.66 17.38
N SER A 97 41.85 -12.51 16.12
CA SER A 97 42.68 -11.85 15.10
C SER A 97 43.01 -10.40 15.49
N ALA A 98 42.03 -9.64 15.96
CA ALA A 98 42.26 -8.28 16.44
C ALA A 98 43.19 -8.25 17.67
N ALA A 99 43.01 -9.18 18.62
CA ALA A 99 43.86 -9.28 19.81
C ALA A 99 45.31 -9.64 19.47
N LEU A 100 45.55 -10.52 18.50
CA LEU A 100 46.90 -10.87 18.04
C LEU A 100 47.60 -9.72 17.31
N ASN A 101 46.84 -8.91 16.57
CA ASN A 101 47.37 -7.73 15.86
C ASN A 101 47.60 -6.51 16.78
N ALA A 102 47.08 -6.54 18.00
CA ALA A 102 47.19 -5.45 18.97
C ALA A 102 48.64 -5.26 19.51
N GLY A 103 49.53 -6.22 19.25
CA GLY A 103 50.93 -6.16 19.68
C GLY A 103 51.12 -6.56 21.13
N THR A 104 52.14 -7.36 21.41
CA THR A 104 52.49 -7.82 22.76
C THR A 104 53.93 -7.43 23.08
N GLY A 105 54.16 -6.48 23.99
CA GLY A 105 55.51 -6.06 24.42
C GLY A 105 55.64 -4.56 24.75
N ASP A 106 56.89 -4.08 24.85
CA ASP A 106 57.28 -2.69 25.20
C ASP A 106 56.83 -1.60 24.20
N GLU A 107 56.25 -1.97 23.06
CA GLU A 107 55.59 -1.06 22.11
C GLU A 107 54.06 -1.06 22.30
N THR A 108 53.60 -0.96 23.56
CA THR A 108 52.17 -0.93 23.89
C THR A 108 51.56 0.43 23.54
N HIS A 109 51.04 0.57 22.32
CA HIS A 109 50.22 1.72 21.96
C HIS A 109 48.79 1.49 22.47
N TRP A 110 48.51 1.84 23.73
CA TRP A 110 47.18 1.73 24.36
C TRP A 110 46.04 2.33 23.52
N THR A 111 46.34 3.32 22.68
CA THR A 111 45.39 3.92 21.73
C THR A 111 45.02 2.98 20.60
N ALA A 112 45.97 2.18 20.09
CA ALA A 112 45.74 1.19 19.04
C ALA A 112 44.84 0.05 19.56
N ASP A 113 45.07 -0.41 20.79
CA ASP A 113 44.24 -1.43 21.44
C ASP A 113 42.80 -0.96 21.65
N LEU A 114 42.63 0.29 22.10
CA LEU A 114 41.31 0.90 22.28
C LEU A 114 40.56 1.01 20.94
N ILE A 115 41.25 1.43 19.88
CA ILE A 115 40.67 1.54 18.53
C ILE A 115 40.33 0.16 17.97
N ALA A 116 41.21 -0.83 18.11
CA ALA A 116 40.97 -2.20 17.66
C ALA A 116 39.78 -2.84 18.41
N GLY A 117 39.70 -2.65 19.73
CA GLY A 117 38.56 -3.09 20.54
C GLY A 117 37.25 -2.42 20.10
N LEU A 118 37.27 -1.11 19.85
CA LEU A 118 36.11 -0.38 19.34
C LEU A 118 35.65 -0.90 17.97
N ILE A 119 36.59 -1.20 17.06
CA ILE A 119 36.31 -1.78 15.74
C ILE A 119 35.64 -3.15 15.89
N VAL A 120 36.15 -4.02 16.77
CA VAL A 120 35.57 -5.36 17.01
C VAL A 120 34.15 -5.26 17.58
N VAL A 121 33.92 -4.34 18.53
CA VAL A 121 32.58 -4.10 19.10
C VAL A 121 31.63 -3.60 18.02
N LEU A 122 32.03 -2.60 17.24
CA LEU A 122 31.20 -2.04 16.17
C LEU A 122 30.89 -3.09 15.09
N GLN A 123 31.88 -3.88 14.68
CA GLN A 123 31.72 -4.98 13.73
C GLN A 123 30.75 -6.04 14.28
N SER A 124 30.82 -6.35 15.57
CA SER A 124 29.93 -7.31 16.22
C SER A 124 28.48 -6.81 16.24
N VAL A 125 28.27 -5.52 16.58
CA VAL A 125 26.96 -4.88 16.51
C VAL A 125 26.40 -4.93 15.09
N PHE A 126 27.23 -4.66 14.08
CA PHE A 126 26.82 -4.69 12.68
C PHE A 126 26.42 -6.11 12.22
N VAL A 127 27.24 -7.11 12.48
CA VAL A 127 26.98 -8.50 12.06
C VAL A 127 25.75 -9.09 12.78
N ILE A 128 25.63 -8.87 14.09
CA ILE A 128 24.45 -9.32 14.85
C ILE A 128 23.21 -8.54 14.42
N GLY A 129 23.33 -7.22 14.24
CA GLY A 129 22.24 -6.35 13.79
C GLY A 129 21.69 -6.74 12.43
N LEU A 130 22.57 -6.96 11.44
CA LEU A 130 22.16 -7.43 10.11
C LEU A 130 21.47 -8.80 10.15
N ARG A 131 21.98 -9.72 10.97
CA ARG A 131 21.35 -11.04 11.16
C ARG A 131 19.96 -10.91 11.76
N THR A 132 19.80 -10.15 12.84
CA THR A 132 18.50 -9.92 13.49
C THR A 132 17.53 -9.22 12.56
N LEU A 133 17.99 -8.25 11.77
CA LEU A 133 17.18 -7.59 10.75
C LEU A 133 16.68 -8.60 9.69
N GLY A 134 17.57 -9.47 9.19
CA GLY A 134 17.18 -10.52 8.25
C GLY A 134 16.17 -11.52 8.82
N GLN A 135 16.25 -11.83 10.13
CA GLN A 135 15.26 -12.65 10.81
C GLN A 135 13.91 -11.95 10.91
N LYS A 136 13.90 -10.67 11.30
CA LYS A 136 12.65 -9.90 11.41
C LYS A 136 12.00 -9.66 10.05
N MET A 137 12.78 -9.43 8.99
CA MET A 137 12.25 -9.32 7.63
C MET A 137 11.79 -10.64 7.02
N SER A 138 12.13 -11.80 7.61
CA SER A 138 11.72 -13.09 7.08
C SER A 138 10.25 -13.43 7.32
N ASP A 139 9.62 -12.77 8.30
CA ASP A 139 8.19 -12.90 8.59
C ASP A 139 7.55 -11.50 8.68
N PRO A 140 7.24 -10.86 7.54
CA PRO A 140 6.74 -9.49 7.50
C PRO A 140 5.26 -9.35 7.89
N TYR A 141 4.58 -10.45 8.22
CA TYR A 141 3.14 -10.50 8.52
C TYR A 141 2.84 -10.91 9.97
N GLY A 142 3.87 -10.94 10.83
CA GLY A 142 3.75 -11.28 12.23
C GLY A 142 3.18 -10.16 13.10
N ASP A 143 3.48 -10.24 14.40
CA ASP A 143 3.07 -9.30 15.43
C ASP A 143 4.17 -8.29 15.83
N ASP A 144 5.29 -8.22 15.08
CA ASP A 144 6.36 -7.28 15.38
C ASP A 144 5.98 -5.83 15.06
N LEU A 145 6.57 -4.88 15.79
CA LEU A 145 6.35 -3.43 15.62
C LEU A 145 6.67 -2.92 14.20
N ILE A 146 7.50 -3.64 13.46
CA ILE A 146 7.94 -3.27 12.10
C ILE A 146 7.17 -4.02 11.01
N ASP A 147 6.23 -4.90 11.40
CA ASP A 147 5.48 -5.72 10.46
C ASP A 147 4.40 -4.90 9.74
N LEU A 148 3.95 -5.46 8.62
CA LEU A 148 2.90 -4.84 7.82
C LEU A 148 1.57 -4.90 8.59
N SER A 149 0.92 -3.74 8.73
CA SER A 149 -0.39 -3.65 9.40
C SER A 149 -1.52 -4.18 8.50
N VAL A 150 -1.62 -5.51 8.35
CA VAL A 150 -2.59 -6.18 7.46
C VAL A 150 -4.02 -5.71 7.74
N ILE A 151 -4.43 -5.64 9.01
CA ILE A 151 -5.79 -5.20 9.40
C ILE A 151 -6.05 -3.74 8.99
N HIS A 152 -5.05 -2.88 9.07
CA HIS A 152 -5.18 -1.49 8.63
C HIS A 152 -5.44 -1.42 7.13
N TYR A 153 -4.67 -2.15 6.33
CA TYR A 153 -4.87 -2.22 4.88
C TYR A 153 -6.24 -2.78 4.50
N VAL A 154 -6.68 -3.87 5.14
CA VAL A 154 -8.01 -4.46 4.89
C VAL A 154 -9.12 -3.47 5.21
N THR A 155 -9.05 -2.81 6.38
CA THR A 155 -10.07 -1.84 6.80
C THR A 155 -10.07 -0.60 5.90
N PHE A 156 -8.89 -0.12 5.53
CA PHE A 156 -8.72 1.02 4.63
C PHE A 156 -9.30 0.72 3.25
N THR A 157 -8.93 -0.41 2.64
CA THR A 157 -9.43 -0.83 1.33
C THR A 157 -10.95 -1.02 1.37
N TRP A 158 -11.49 -1.69 2.37
CA TRP A 158 -12.93 -1.85 2.56
C TRP A 158 -13.66 -0.50 2.60
N THR A 159 -13.18 0.41 3.45
CA THR A 159 -13.79 1.75 3.62
C THR A 159 -13.74 2.55 2.31
N MET A 160 -12.62 2.50 1.59
CA MET A 160 -12.47 3.22 0.34
C MET A 160 -13.31 2.62 -0.79
N SER A 161 -13.41 1.29 -0.87
CA SER A 161 -14.28 0.61 -1.82
C SER A 161 -15.75 0.98 -1.61
N ASN A 162 -16.24 0.96 -0.36
CA ASN A 162 -17.61 1.38 -0.05
C ASN A 162 -17.84 2.84 -0.42
N ARG A 163 -16.89 3.74 -0.10
CA ARG A 163 -16.99 5.16 -0.46
C ARG A 163 -17.06 5.38 -1.97
N VAL A 164 -16.35 4.57 -2.77
CA VAL A 164 -16.42 4.65 -4.23
C VAL A 164 -17.78 4.17 -4.74
N LEU A 165 -18.32 3.08 -4.18
CA LEU A 165 -19.64 2.56 -4.55
C LEU A 165 -20.78 3.49 -4.14
N GLU A 166 -20.65 4.17 -3.00
CA GLU A 166 -21.59 5.17 -2.49
C GLU A 166 -21.43 6.55 -3.17
N SER A 167 -20.44 6.72 -4.04
CA SER A 167 -20.22 8.00 -4.71
C SER A 167 -21.40 8.34 -5.62
N GLN A 168 -21.95 9.53 -5.41
CA GLN A 168 -23.03 10.08 -6.22
C GLN A 168 -22.47 11.23 -7.05
N PHE A 169 -22.95 11.36 -8.28
CA PHE A 169 -22.73 12.59 -9.02
C PHE A 169 -23.40 13.74 -8.24
N PRO A 170 -22.71 14.86 -8.03
CA PRO A 170 -23.39 16.05 -7.53
C PRO A 170 -24.57 16.37 -8.46
N GLU A 171 -25.73 16.68 -7.89
CA GLU A 171 -26.91 17.10 -8.66
C GLU A 171 -26.60 18.33 -9.53
N SER A 172 -27.57 18.66 -10.42
CA SER A 172 -27.46 19.67 -11.48
C SER A 172 -26.45 20.77 -11.20
N ILE A 173 -25.40 20.81 -12.04
CA ILE A 173 -24.33 21.80 -11.97
C ILE A 173 -24.95 23.19 -11.95
N ASN A 174 -24.79 23.90 -10.84
CA ASN A 174 -25.14 25.30 -10.79
C ASN A 174 -24.07 26.09 -11.55
N TRP A 175 -24.37 26.48 -12.78
CA TRP A 175 -23.44 27.18 -13.67
C TRP A 175 -22.91 28.50 -13.07
N SER A 176 -23.65 29.14 -12.16
CA SER A 176 -23.14 30.32 -11.44
C SER A 176 -21.95 29.98 -10.54
N ASP A 177 -22.05 28.85 -9.84
CA ASP A 177 -21.06 28.44 -8.83
C ASP A 177 -19.82 27.88 -9.54
N GLU A 178 -20.00 27.20 -10.68
CA GLU A 178 -18.88 26.76 -11.51
C GLU A 178 -18.15 27.93 -12.17
N GLN A 179 -18.86 28.97 -12.61
CA GLN A 179 -18.22 30.20 -13.11
C GLN A 179 -17.48 30.94 -12.00
N GLU A 180 -18.06 31.02 -10.81
CA GLU A 180 -17.39 31.61 -9.65
C GLU A 180 -16.13 30.84 -9.27
N LEU A 181 -16.17 29.50 -9.26
CA LEU A 181 -15.00 28.66 -9.05
C LEU A 181 -13.94 28.86 -10.15
N LYS A 182 -14.33 29.00 -11.42
CA LYS A 182 -13.38 29.32 -12.50
C LYS A 182 -12.73 30.69 -12.29
N TRP A 183 -13.50 31.68 -11.82
CA TRP A 183 -12.98 33.01 -11.48
C TRP A 183 -12.03 33.00 -10.28
N GLN A 184 -12.31 32.16 -9.29
CA GLN A 184 -11.47 31.99 -8.10
C GLN A 184 -10.29 31.05 -8.34
N SER A 185 -10.35 30.22 -9.38
CA SER A 185 -9.29 29.29 -9.73
C SER A 185 -8.06 30.06 -10.19
N LYS A 186 -6.97 29.96 -9.43
CA LYS A 186 -5.70 30.51 -9.85
C LYS A 186 -5.19 29.71 -11.06
N PRO A 187 -4.74 30.35 -12.15
CA PRO A 187 -4.18 29.62 -13.27
C PRO A 187 -2.96 28.81 -12.81
N LEU A 188 -2.83 27.58 -13.30
CA LEU A 188 -1.64 26.76 -13.09
C LEU A 188 -0.42 27.54 -13.59
N GLY A 189 0.49 27.91 -12.69
CA GLY A 189 1.69 28.73 -12.99
C GLY A 189 1.72 30.10 -12.30
N SER A 190 0.62 30.54 -11.70
CA SER A 190 0.50 31.84 -11.00
C SER A 190 1.36 32.02 -9.74
N ALA A 191 2.10 30.99 -9.30
CA ALA A 191 3.02 31.10 -8.15
C ALA A 191 4.16 32.13 -8.36
N TRP A 192 4.42 32.51 -9.62
CA TRP A 192 5.47 33.45 -10.02
C TRP A 192 4.95 34.74 -10.66
N GLU A 193 3.62 34.91 -10.77
CA GLU A 193 3.03 36.16 -11.27
C GLU A 193 2.63 37.06 -10.09
N PRO A 194 2.86 38.37 -10.16
CA PRO A 194 2.33 39.30 -9.16
C PRO A 194 0.79 39.17 -9.11
N PRO A 195 0.15 39.31 -7.93
CA PRO A 195 -1.29 39.14 -7.81
C PRO A 195 -2.01 40.07 -8.79
N LYS A 196 -2.71 39.53 -9.79
CA LYS A 196 -3.64 40.32 -10.58
C LYS A 196 -4.75 40.77 -9.62
N GLU A 197 -4.99 42.07 -9.55
CA GLU A 197 -6.12 42.64 -8.82
C GLU A 197 -7.40 41.88 -9.23
N MET A 198 -8.17 41.43 -8.23
CA MET A 198 -9.45 40.79 -8.47
C MET A 198 -10.31 41.73 -9.30
N ARG A 199 -10.55 41.40 -10.58
CA ARG A 199 -11.56 42.11 -11.37
C ARG A 199 -12.90 41.95 -10.67
N THR A 200 -13.41 43.03 -10.11
CA THR A 200 -14.74 43.08 -9.52
C THR A 200 -15.79 42.77 -10.59
N ARG A 201 -16.86 42.08 -10.17
CA ARG A 201 -18.01 41.57 -10.95
C ARG A 201 -18.63 42.53 -11.99
N ALA A 202 -18.29 43.82 -11.95
CA ALA A 202 -18.82 44.88 -12.80
C ALA A 202 -18.05 45.10 -14.12
N GLU A 203 -16.85 44.54 -14.30
CA GLU A 203 -15.94 44.97 -15.37
C GLU A 203 -15.78 44.01 -16.55
N ASP A 204 -16.61 42.96 -16.64
CA ASP A 204 -16.39 41.90 -17.64
C ASP A 204 -17.18 42.10 -18.95
N PRO A 205 -16.52 42.47 -20.08
CA PRO A 205 -17.18 42.74 -21.35
C PRO A 205 -17.79 41.51 -22.02
N GLN A 206 -17.38 40.30 -21.62
CA GLN A 206 -17.94 39.05 -22.16
C GLN A 206 -19.41 38.83 -21.72
N ARG A 207 -19.80 39.32 -20.53
CA ARG A 207 -21.19 39.22 -20.05
C ARG A 207 -22.13 40.15 -20.80
N SER A 208 -21.69 41.35 -21.18
CA SER A 208 -22.44 42.27 -22.04
C SER A 208 -22.78 41.64 -23.40
N GLN A 209 -21.82 40.93 -23.99
CA GLN A 209 -22.06 40.22 -25.25
C GLN A 209 -22.99 39.00 -25.08
N PHE A 210 -22.88 38.28 -23.97
CA PHE A 210 -23.71 37.09 -23.70
C PHE A 210 -25.16 37.44 -23.32
N GLU A 211 -25.38 38.47 -22.49
CA GLU A 211 -26.72 38.99 -22.16
C GLU A 211 -27.40 39.59 -23.40
N ALA A 212 -26.64 40.25 -24.28
CA ALA A 212 -27.15 40.71 -25.58
C ALA A 212 -27.51 39.56 -26.53
N MET A 213 -26.85 38.40 -26.42
CA MET A 213 -27.12 37.23 -27.25
C MET A 213 -28.36 36.45 -26.77
N HIS A 214 -28.52 36.27 -25.45
CA HIS A 214 -29.73 35.66 -24.87
C HIS A 214 -30.99 36.52 -25.05
N THR A 215 -30.86 37.85 -25.01
CA THR A 215 -31.99 38.76 -25.28
C THR A 215 -32.45 38.69 -26.74
N LYS A 216 -31.54 38.38 -27.68
CA LYS A 216 -31.89 38.19 -29.10
C LYS A 216 -32.49 36.82 -29.42
N LEU A 217 -32.17 35.78 -28.63
CA LEU A 217 -32.68 34.42 -28.81
C LEU A 217 -34.07 34.19 -28.19
N GLY A 218 -34.53 35.07 -27.29
CA GLY A 218 -35.88 35.02 -26.70
C GLY A 218 -36.93 35.88 -27.43
N ALA A 219 -36.59 36.49 -28.57
CA ALA A 219 -37.44 37.42 -29.31
C ALA A 219 -37.87 36.92 -30.71
N VAL A 220 -37.78 35.60 -30.96
CA VAL A 220 -38.33 34.94 -32.17
C VAL A 220 -39.25 33.80 -31.74
#